data_AF-A0A937DGH0-F1
#
_entry.id   AF-A0A937DGH0-F1
#
_cell.length_a   1.000
_cell.length_b   1.000
_cell.length_c   1.000
_cell.angle_alpha   90.00
_cell.angle_beta   90.00
_cell.angle_gamma   90.00
#
_symmetry.space_group_name_H-M   'P 1'
#
loop_
_entity.id
_entity.type
_entity.pdbx_description
1 polymer ?
#
loop_
_entity_poly.entity_id
_entity_poly.type
_entity_poly.pdbx_seq_one_letter_code
_entity_poly.pdbx_strand_id
1 'polypeptide(L)'
;MSKKLSYKNAVRRASFILRDKKLSNKLIRNASETLQSKAKVSKKVRATRKVFADFIRLIKSYVNGSYRDISWKNMLYITAVIIYFITPTDLIPDFIPVSGLLDDASLALWTYDRLQSELNEFLLWERKSKTNNKEIIDENQ
;
A
#
# COMPACT_ATOMS: atom_id res chain seq x y z
N MET A 1 22.98 -17.26 -5.88
CA MET A 1 22.49 -15.86 -5.79
C MET A 1 21.04 -15.87 -6.31
N SER A 2 19.98 -15.35 -5.69
CA SER A 2 19.66 -13.91 -5.74
C SER A 2 18.32 -13.51 -5.08
N LYS A 3 17.85 -14.18 -3.99
CA LYS A 3 16.59 -13.77 -3.30
C LYS A 3 16.63 -12.31 -2.80
N LYS A 4 17.79 -11.90 -2.28
CA LYS A 4 18.08 -10.53 -1.83
C LYS A 4 18.05 -9.51 -2.99
N LEU A 5 18.19 -9.96 -4.23
CA LEU A 5 18.28 -9.07 -5.40
C LEU A 5 16.88 -8.61 -5.87
N SER A 6 15.85 -9.47 -5.86
CA SER A 6 14.53 -9.05 -6.36
C SER A 6 13.79 -8.10 -5.41
N TYR A 7 13.81 -8.37 -4.10
CA TYR A 7 13.27 -7.43 -3.11
C TYR A 7 13.99 -6.07 -3.14
N LYS A 8 15.31 -6.08 -3.28
CA LYS A 8 16.11 -4.86 -3.45
C LYS A 8 15.72 -4.10 -4.72
N ASN A 9 15.37 -4.80 -5.79
CA ASN A 9 14.88 -4.18 -7.03
C ASN A 9 13.50 -3.54 -6.85
N ALA A 10 12.58 -4.20 -6.14
CA ALA A 10 11.27 -3.64 -5.81
C ALA A 10 11.38 -2.39 -4.92
N VAL A 11 12.23 -2.44 -3.89
CA VAL A 11 12.54 -1.29 -3.03
C VAL A 11 13.17 -0.14 -3.84
N ARG A 12 14.06 -0.45 -4.80
CA ARG A 12 14.63 0.57 -5.70
C ARG A 12 13.55 1.21 -6.58
N ARG A 13 12.67 0.41 -7.19
CA ARG A 13 11.55 0.92 -8.00
C ARG A 13 10.59 1.77 -7.16
N ALA A 14 10.27 1.32 -5.94
CA ALA A 14 9.47 2.08 -4.98
C ALA A 14 10.10 3.45 -4.70
N SER A 15 11.41 3.51 -4.50
CA SER A 15 12.11 4.78 -4.24
C SER A 15 12.03 5.76 -5.42
N PHE A 16 12.09 5.25 -6.66
CA PHE A 16 11.96 6.06 -7.85
C PHE A 16 10.52 6.58 -8.03
N ILE A 17 9.53 5.69 -7.83
CA ILE A 17 8.11 6.05 -7.92
C ILE A 17 7.73 7.10 -6.88
N LEU A 18 8.14 6.94 -5.62
CA LEU A 18 7.81 7.89 -4.54
C LEU A 18 8.42 9.28 -4.70
N ARG A 19 9.50 9.39 -5.49
CA ARG A 19 10.13 10.69 -5.80
C ARG A 19 9.46 11.41 -6.97
N ASP A 20 8.65 10.72 -7.76
CA ASP A 20 7.94 11.29 -8.91
C ASP A 20 6.42 11.29 -8.66
N LYS A 21 5.84 12.49 -8.58
CA LYS A 21 4.40 12.66 -8.29
C LYS A 21 3.50 12.06 -9.37
N LYS A 22 3.89 12.10 -10.65
CA LYS A 22 3.11 11.52 -11.75
C LYS A 22 3.11 10.00 -11.67
N LEU A 23 4.28 9.39 -11.42
CA LEU A 23 4.41 7.94 -11.27
C LEU A 23 3.69 7.44 -10.02
N SER A 24 3.80 8.16 -8.91
CA SER A 24 3.07 7.87 -7.68
C SER A 24 1.55 7.87 -7.88
N ASN A 25 1.01 8.89 -8.56
CA ASN A 25 -0.42 8.95 -8.86
C ASN A 25 -0.87 7.83 -9.80
N LYS A 26 -0.04 7.44 -10.77
CA LYS A 26 -0.30 6.28 -11.64
C LYS A 26 -0.33 4.98 -10.84
N LEU A 27 0.61 4.78 -9.92
CA LEU A 27 0.64 3.63 -9.01
C LEU A 27 -0.64 3.56 -8.15
N ILE A 28 -1.01 4.67 -7.51
CA ILE A 28 -2.21 4.77 -6.67
C ILE A 28 -3.48 4.42 -7.45
N ARG A 29 -3.62 4.95 -8.68
CA ARG A 29 -4.76 4.67 -9.54
C ARG A 29 -4.84 3.18 -9.90
N ASN A 30 -3.75 2.63 -10.44
CA ASN A 30 -3.70 1.23 -10.85
C ASN A 30 -3.95 0.30 -9.65
N ALA A 31 -3.43 0.64 -8.46
CA ALA A 31 -3.68 -0.11 -7.23
C ALA A 31 -5.15 -0.08 -6.83
N SER A 32 -5.79 1.08 -6.95
CA SER A 32 -7.21 1.24 -6.66
C SER A 32 -8.09 0.46 -7.66
N GLU A 33 -7.73 0.44 -8.94
CA GLU A 33 -8.42 -0.30 -10.00
C GLU A 33 -8.26 -1.82 -9.80
N THR A 34 -7.04 -2.31 -9.54
CA THR A 34 -6.79 -3.73 -9.25
C THR A 34 -7.51 -4.19 -7.98
N LEU A 35 -7.54 -3.35 -6.94
CA LEU A 35 -8.25 -3.65 -5.70
C LEU A 35 -9.76 -3.75 -5.89
N GLN A 36 -10.31 -2.97 -6.82
CA GLN A 36 -11.73 -3.00 -7.19
C GLN A 36 -12.07 -4.18 -8.11
N SER A 37 -11.17 -4.56 -9.04
CA SER A 37 -11.41 -5.71 -9.93
C SER A 37 -11.31 -7.05 -9.21
N LYS A 38 -10.31 -7.21 -8.31
CA LYS A 38 -10.13 -8.43 -7.47
C LYS A 38 -11.14 -8.53 -6.31
N ALA A 39 -11.95 -7.50 -6.10
CA ALA A 39 -12.93 -7.40 -5.02
C ALA A 39 -14.04 -8.45 -5.00
N LYS A 40 -14.34 -9.06 -6.17
CA LYS A 40 -15.49 -9.93 -6.36
C LYS A 40 -15.31 -11.36 -5.83
N VAL A 41 -14.20 -11.68 -5.14
CA VAL A 41 -13.73 -13.08 -5.02
C VAL A 41 -13.97 -13.80 -3.67
N SER A 42 -14.10 -13.17 -2.49
CA SER A 42 -14.62 -13.85 -1.25
C SER A 42 -14.65 -12.96 0.02
N LYS A 43 -15.21 -13.48 1.13
CA LYS A 43 -15.14 -12.86 2.48
C LYS A 43 -13.70 -12.76 3.03
N LYS A 44 -12.82 -13.71 2.73
CA LYS A 44 -11.40 -13.73 3.16
C LYS A 44 -10.58 -12.62 2.46
N VAL A 45 -10.92 -12.33 1.21
CA VAL A 45 -10.38 -11.18 0.45
C VAL A 45 -10.75 -9.84 1.10
N ARG A 46 -11.84 -9.74 1.87
CA ARG A 46 -12.30 -8.49 2.47
C ARG A 46 -11.34 -7.93 3.54
N ALA A 47 -10.73 -8.79 4.35
CA ALA A 47 -9.72 -8.39 5.34
C ALA A 47 -8.45 -7.87 4.66
N THR A 48 -7.97 -8.59 3.63
CA THR A 48 -6.83 -8.16 2.81
C THR A 48 -7.13 -6.88 2.03
N ARG A 49 -8.38 -6.67 1.59
CA ARG A 49 -8.78 -5.44 0.91
C ARG A 49 -8.62 -4.21 1.80
N LYS A 50 -8.92 -4.32 3.09
CA LYS A 50 -8.72 -3.21 4.04
C LYS A 50 -7.23 -2.85 4.12
N VAL A 51 -6.35 -3.85 4.24
CA VAL A 51 -4.90 -3.63 4.28
C VAL A 51 -4.40 -2.90 3.04
N PHE A 52 -4.77 -3.36 1.84
CA PHE A 52 -4.39 -2.69 0.60
C PHE A 52 -4.99 -1.29 0.49
N ALA A 53 -6.23 -1.08 0.92
CA ALA A 53 -6.85 0.24 0.95
C ALA A 53 -6.13 1.20 1.92
N ASP A 54 -5.69 0.71 3.09
CA ASP A 54 -4.91 1.49 4.06
C ASP A 54 -3.57 1.91 3.45
N PHE A 55 -2.86 0.99 2.79
CA PHE A 55 -1.60 1.27 2.09
C PHE A 55 -1.75 2.30 0.97
N ILE A 56 -2.78 2.17 0.12
CA ILE A 56 -3.03 3.14 -0.96
C ILE A 56 -3.27 4.54 -0.39
N ARG A 57 -4.06 4.67 0.67
CA ARG A 57 -4.35 5.95 1.31
C ARG A 57 -3.11 6.56 1.96
N LEU A 58 -2.29 5.73 2.61
CA LEU A 58 -1.02 6.17 3.19
C LEU A 58 -0.05 6.70 2.11
N ILE A 59 0.14 5.97 1.02
CA ILE A 59 0.99 6.42 -0.11
C ILE A 59 0.45 7.74 -0.66
N LYS A 60 -0.86 7.85 -0.86
CA LYS A 60 -1.50 9.08 -1.35
C LYS A 60 -1.23 10.27 -0.42
N SER A 61 -1.43 10.11 0.89
CA SER A 61 -1.18 11.18 1.87
C SER A 61 0.31 11.55 1.94
N TYR A 62 1.20 10.58 1.82
CA TYR A 62 2.64 10.82 1.80
C TYR A 62 3.10 11.62 0.57
N VAL A 63 2.64 11.21 -0.61
CA VAL A 63 2.92 11.85 -1.91
C VAL A 63 2.34 13.26 -1.96
N ASN A 64 1.16 13.47 -1.37
CA ASN A 64 0.55 14.79 -1.27
C ASN A 64 1.20 15.68 -0.20
N GLY A 65 2.02 15.12 0.68
CA GLY A 65 2.68 15.84 1.77
C GLY A 65 1.79 16.07 2.99
N SER A 66 0.55 15.56 3.01
CA SER A 66 -0.35 15.72 4.16
C SER A 66 0.03 14.83 5.35
N TYR A 67 0.79 13.76 5.13
CA TYR A 67 1.31 12.89 6.18
C TYR A 67 2.76 12.50 5.94
N ARG A 68 3.64 12.65 6.93
CA ARG A 68 5.08 12.32 6.81
C ARG A 68 5.65 11.55 8.00
N ASP A 69 4.82 11.20 8.98
CA ASP A 69 5.23 10.50 10.20
C ASP A 69 5.35 8.98 9.97
N ILE A 70 6.25 8.62 9.07
CA ILE A 70 6.55 7.23 8.73
C ILE A 70 8.00 7.14 8.27
N SER A 71 8.70 6.09 8.69
CA SER A 71 10.08 5.93 8.23
C SER A 71 10.12 5.69 6.72
N TRP A 72 11.12 6.29 6.05
CA TRP A 72 11.32 6.13 4.61
C TRP A 72 11.44 4.66 4.20
N LYS A 73 12.11 3.85 5.02
CA LYS A 73 12.27 2.41 4.81
C LYS A 73 10.92 1.68 4.77
N ASN A 74 10.00 2.01 5.67
CA ASN A 74 8.71 1.35 5.76
C ASN A 74 7.77 1.82 4.65
N MET A 75 7.82 3.10 4.28
CA MET A 75 7.13 3.62 3.09
C MET A 75 7.59 2.90 1.79
N LEU A 76 8.89 2.59 1.66
CA LEU A 76 9.40 1.79 0.54
C LEU A 76 8.84 0.37 0.52
N TYR A 77 8.73 -0.28 1.68
CA TYR A 77 8.16 -1.62 1.79
C TYR A 77 6.69 -1.66 1.42
N ILE A 78 5.90 -0.73 1.95
CA ILE A 78 4.48 -0.60 1.62
C ILE A 78 4.30 -0.36 0.13
N THR A 79 5.10 0.54 -0.46
CA THR A 79 5.05 0.84 -1.89
C THR A 79 5.48 -0.38 -2.73
N ALA A 80 6.48 -1.15 -2.31
CA ALA A 80 6.90 -2.37 -2.98
C ALA A 80 5.80 -3.44 -3.00
N VAL A 81 5.07 -3.60 -1.88
CA VAL A 81 3.91 -4.50 -1.80
C VAL A 81 2.80 -4.07 -2.74
N ILE A 82 2.53 -2.76 -2.87
CA ILE A 82 1.55 -2.24 -3.83
C ILE A 82 1.96 -2.47 -5.28
N ILE A 83 3.25 -2.24 -5.62
CA ILE A 83 3.78 -2.52 -6.95
C ILE A 83 3.56 -3.98 -7.30
N TYR A 84 3.89 -4.90 -6.38
CA TYR A 84 3.69 -6.33 -6.56
C TYR A 84 2.21 -6.69 -6.78
N PHE A 85 1.31 -6.08 -6.02
CA PHE A 85 -0.14 -6.31 -6.14
C PHE A 85 -0.72 -5.91 -7.51
N ILE A 86 -0.19 -4.87 -8.16
CA ILE A 86 -0.73 -4.34 -9.43
C ILE A 86 -0.13 -4.96 -10.69
N THR A 87 1.05 -5.57 -10.60
CA THR A 87 1.75 -6.13 -11.76
C THR A 87 1.07 -7.43 -12.19
N PRO A 88 0.47 -7.51 -13.40
CA PRO A 88 -0.27 -8.70 -13.86
C PRO A 88 0.62 -9.93 -14.05
N THR A 89 1.90 -9.72 -14.36
CA THR A 89 2.92 -10.75 -14.60
C THR A 89 4.30 -10.07 -14.65
N ASP A 90 5.33 -10.79 -14.19
CA ASP A 90 6.79 -10.52 -14.21
C ASP A 90 7.42 -9.54 -13.19
N LEU A 91 7.91 -10.13 -12.08
CA LEU A 91 9.05 -9.65 -11.29
C LEU A 91 9.69 -10.68 -10.31
N ILE A 92 9.48 -12.01 -10.44
CA ILE A 92 10.34 -13.09 -9.88
C ILE A 92 10.12 -14.44 -10.62
N PRO A 93 11.20 -15.22 -10.88
CA PRO A 93 11.16 -16.62 -11.38
C PRO A 93 10.65 -17.68 -10.39
N ASP A 94 10.12 -18.78 -10.93
CA ASP A 94 9.47 -19.96 -10.34
C ASP A 94 10.14 -20.65 -9.12
N PHE A 95 9.97 -20.14 -7.89
CA PHE A 95 10.41 -20.86 -6.66
C PHE A 95 9.47 -20.76 -5.44
N ILE A 96 8.17 -20.53 -5.65
CA ILE A 96 7.14 -20.75 -4.62
C ILE A 96 6.22 -21.87 -5.11
N PRO A 97 6.31 -23.09 -4.54
CA PRO A 97 5.56 -24.24 -5.03
C PRO A 97 4.12 -24.24 -4.48
N VAL A 98 3.40 -23.12 -4.53
CA VAL A 98 2.01 -23.04 -4.04
C VAL A 98 1.19 -22.06 -4.88
N SER A 99 0.04 -22.55 -5.33
CA SER A 99 -0.87 -21.99 -6.31
C SER A 99 -1.53 -20.64 -5.93
N GLY A 100 -1.49 -19.71 -6.88
CA GLY A 100 -2.65 -18.98 -7.40
C GLY A 100 -3.20 -17.75 -6.65
N LEU A 101 -3.36 -17.77 -5.32
CA LEU A 101 -4.09 -16.69 -4.61
C LEU A 101 -3.59 -16.40 -3.20
N LEU A 102 -2.69 -17.22 -2.65
CA LEU A 102 -2.26 -17.15 -1.25
C LEU A 102 -1.03 -16.25 -1.01
N ASP A 103 -0.25 -15.90 -2.02
CA ASP A 103 1.07 -15.27 -1.84
C ASP A 103 1.00 -13.74 -1.58
N ASP A 104 0.23 -12.98 -2.37
CA ASP A 104 0.18 -11.50 -2.25
C ASP A 104 -0.52 -11.04 -0.95
N ALA A 105 -1.58 -11.74 -0.56
CA ALA A 105 -2.34 -11.44 0.63
C ALA A 105 -1.50 -11.70 1.90
N SER A 106 -0.73 -12.78 1.90
CA SER A 106 0.15 -13.15 3.01
C SER A 106 1.30 -12.16 3.16
N LEU A 107 1.91 -11.73 2.05
CA LEU A 107 2.95 -10.71 2.07
C LEU A 107 2.42 -9.35 2.57
N ALA A 108 1.21 -8.95 2.14
CA ALA A 108 0.59 -7.72 2.59
C ALA A 108 0.22 -7.77 4.08
N LEU A 109 -0.34 -8.89 4.55
CA LEU A 109 -0.66 -9.11 5.96
C LEU A 109 0.59 -9.13 6.84
N TRP A 110 1.64 -9.85 6.43
CA TRP A 110 2.92 -9.85 7.13
C TRP A 110 3.55 -8.45 7.20
N THR A 111 3.46 -7.68 6.11
CA THR A 111 3.92 -6.29 6.07
C THR A 111 3.08 -5.42 7.00
N TYR A 112 1.77 -5.62 7.04
CA TYR A 112 0.86 -4.91 7.94
C TYR A 112 1.20 -5.19 9.42
N ASP A 113 1.39 -6.45 9.79
CA ASP A 113 1.74 -6.85 11.16
C ASP A 113 3.11 -6.29 11.57
N ARG A 114 4.08 -6.30 10.66
CA ARG A 114 5.42 -5.74 10.91
C ARG A 114 5.40 -4.23 11.10
N LEU A 115 4.49 -3.53 10.42
CA LEU A 115 4.43 -2.06 10.37
C LEU A 115 3.24 -1.50 11.16
N GLN A 116 2.67 -2.30 12.06
CA GLN A 116 1.42 -2.01 12.73
C GLN A 116 1.45 -0.69 13.51
N SER A 117 2.57 -0.35 14.18
CA SER A 117 2.68 0.90 14.94
C SER A 117 2.55 2.14 14.05
N GLU A 118 3.37 2.25 13.01
CA GLU A 118 3.34 3.37 12.07
C GLU A 118 2.01 3.44 11.29
N LEU A 119 1.43 2.29 10.95
CA LEU A 119 0.11 2.25 10.31
C LEU A 119 -1.00 2.72 11.25
N ASN A 120 -0.91 2.39 12.54
CA ASN A 120 -1.86 2.86 13.54
C ASN A 120 -1.79 4.38 13.70
N GLU A 121 -0.58 4.95 13.75
CA GLU A 121 -0.40 6.41 13.80
C GLU A 121 -1.02 7.09 12.58
N PHE A 122 -0.78 6.56 11.38
CA PHE A 122 -1.43 7.06 10.16
C PHE A 122 -2.96 6.99 10.27
N LEU A 123 -3.52 5.85 10.70
CA LEU A 123 -4.96 5.67 10.82
C LEU A 123 -5.59 6.54 11.91
N LEU A 124 -4.86 6.86 12.98
CA LEU A 124 -5.30 7.78 14.03
C LEU A 124 -5.30 9.22 13.52
N TRP A 125 -4.20 9.65 12.90
CA TRP A 125 -4.11 10.96 12.25
C TRP A 125 -5.23 11.16 11.22
N GLU A 126 -5.45 10.19 10.34
CA GLU A 126 -6.44 10.31 9.26
C GLU A 126 -7.87 10.41 9.80
N ARG A 127 -8.18 9.69 10.90
CA ARG A 127 -9.47 9.80 11.58
C ARG A 127 -9.66 11.18 12.20
N LYS A 128 -8.65 11.70 12.91
CA LYS A 128 -8.68 13.06 13.48
C LYS A 128 -8.88 14.13 12.41
N SER A 129 -8.14 14.05 11.30
CA SER A 129 -8.28 15.02 10.20
C SER A 129 -9.68 15.03 9.58
N LYS A 130 -10.37 13.89 9.52
CA LYS A 130 -11.76 13.81 9.02
C LYS A 130 -12.76 14.41 10.00
N THR A 131 -12.58 14.18 11.31
CA THR A 131 -13.43 14.77 12.35
C THR A 131 -13.32 16.29 12.36
N ASN A 132 -12.10 16.84 12.42
CA ASN A 132 -11.89 18.28 12.43
C ASN A 132 -12.50 18.96 11.19
N ASN A 133 -12.37 18.33 10.02
CA ASN A 133 -12.94 18.90 8.80
C ASN A 133 -14.47 18.88 8.82
N LYS A 134 -15.12 17.97 9.55
CA LYS A 134 -16.58 17.93 9.68
C LYS A 134 -17.09 19.01 10.64
N GLU A 135 -16.41 19.19 11.78
CA GLU A 135 -16.73 20.23 12.77
C GLU A 135 -16.64 21.65 12.15
N ILE A 136 -15.63 21.91 11.33
CA ILE A 136 -15.48 23.21 10.63
C ILE A 136 -16.62 23.48 9.63
N ILE A 137 -17.19 22.44 9.03
CA ILE A 137 -18.31 22.60 8.08
C ILE A 137 -19.60 22.84 8.86
N ASP A 138 -19.81 22.13 9.96
CA ASP A 138 -21.00 22.25 10.82
C ASP A 138 -21.03 23.58 11.60
N GLU A 139 -19.88 24.23 11.89
CA GLU A 139 -19.80 25.57 12.52
C GLU A 139 -20.01 26.74 11.53
N ASN A 140 -19.89 26.51 10.22
CA ASN A 140 -20.06 27.53 9.18
C ASN A 140 -21.43 27.45 8.46
N GLN A 141 -22.38 26.69 9.01
CA GLN A 141 -23.78 26.59 8.55
C GLN A 141 -24.73 27.27 9.54
#